data_AF-A0A812REZ1-F1
#
_entry.id   AF-A0A812REZ1-F1
#
_cell.length_a   1.000
_cell.length_b   1.000
_cell.length_c   1.000
_cell.angle_alpha   90.00
_cell.angle_beta   90.00
_cell.angle_gamma   90.00
#
_symmetry.space_group_name_H-M   'P 1'
#
loop_
_entity.id
_entity.type
_entity.pdbx_description
1 polymer ?
#
loop_
_entity_poly.entity_id
_entity_poly.type
_entity_poly.pdbx_seq_one_letter_code
_entity_poly.pdbx_strand_id
1 'polypeptide(L)'
;MRRGQHTGRVKPDKKQRAAMKSLSEKEILELLLAQLSKRALSGKCFDALFPFLQKIHRRLAESSPGSPESSMSSALQRNLQKAMSRMSCQQMVCFVEKSTNLDTRLMQQLKEQLQGNQRTTPDFTASSVWL
;
A
#
# COMPACT_ATOMS: atom_id res chain seq x y z
N MET A 1 17.44 19.40 -13.71
CA MET A 1 15.96 19.44 -13.78
C MET A 1 15.39 19.17 -12.39
N ARG A 2 14.51 20.05 -11.90
CA ARG A 2 14.02 20.07 -10.52
C ARG A 2 13.19 18.82 -10.20
N ARG A 3 13.62 18.02 -9.21
CA ARG A 3 12.79 16.98 -8.60
C ARG A 3 11.70 17.68 -7.80
N GLY A 4 10.53 17.88 -8.40
CA GLY A 4 9.36 18.36 -7.69
C GLY A 4 8.99 17.36 -6.61
N GLN A 5 9.34 17.65 -5.36
CA GLN A 5 8.76 17.00 -4.19
C GLN A 5 7.26 17.30 -4.19
N HIS A 6 6.48 16.46 -4.85
CA HIS A 6 5.04 16.43 -4.67
C HIS A 6 4.73 15.82 -3.29
N THR A 7 4.89 16.61 -2.23
CA THR A 7 4.35 16.34 -0.88
C THR A 7 2.84 16.65 -0.82
N GLY A 8 2.19 16.78 -1.97
CA GLY A 8 0.75 16.96 -2.06
C GLY A 8 0.03 15.71 -1.59
N ARG A 9 -0.62 15.80 -0.43
CA ARG A 9 -1.56 14.78 0.08
C ARG A 9 -2.53 14.42 -1.05
N VAL A 10 -2.35 13.25 -1.65
CA VAL A 10 -3.25 12.74 -2.68
C VAL A 10 -4.62 12.58 -2.03
N LYS A 11 -5.60 13.36 -2.49
CA LYS A 11 -7.00 13.24 -2.06
C LYS A 11 -7.72 12.36 -3.06
N PRO A 12 -8.14 11.14 -2.68
CA PRO A 12 -8.98 10.33 -3.54
C PRO A 12 -10.31 11.04 -3.78
N ASP A 13 -10.80 11.01 -5.03
CA ASP A 13 -12.06 11.61 -5.40
C ASP A 13 -13.28 10.84 -4.82
N LYS A 14 -14.49 11.41 -4.96
CA LYS A 14 -15.71 10.80 -4.42
C LYS A 14 -15.96 9.40 -4.99
N LYS A 15 -15.69 9.17 -6.28
CA LYS A 15 -15.91 7.88 -6.95
C LYS A 15 -14.90 6.84 -6.48
N GLN A 16 -13.63 7.21 -6.33
CA GLN A 16 -12.56 6.37 -5.81
C GLN A 16 -12.84 5.94 -4.36
N ARG A 17 -13.30 6.86 -3.52
CA ARG A 17 -13.70 6.53 -2.14
C ARG A 17 -14.91 5.62 -2.08
N ALA A 18 -15.92 5.87 -2.91
CA ALA A 18 -17.10 5.02 -2.98
C ALA A 18 -16.75 3.60 -3.46
N ALA A 19 -15.95 3.51 -4.52
CA ALA A 19 -15.48 2.23 -5.03
C ALA A 19 -14.67 1.45 -4.00
N MET A 20 -13.74 2.09 -3.29
CA MET A 20 -12.95 1.42 -2.26
C MET A 20 -13.82 0.81 -1.14
N LYS A 21 -14.98 1.42 -0.84
CA LYS A 21 -15.93 0.88 0.15
C LYS A 21 -16.76 -0.30 -0.37
N SER A 22 -16.97 -0.39 -1.68
CA SER A 22 -17.74 -1.48 -2.29
C SER A 22 -16.90 -2.71 -2.61
N LEU A 23 -15.57 -2.60 -2.56
CA LEU A 23 -14.68 -3.74 -2.79
C LEU A 23 -14.69 -4.71 -1.61
N SER A 24 -14.54 -6.00 -1.94
CA SER A 24 -14.29 -7.05 -0.95
C SER A 24 -12.90 -6.91 -0.32
N GLU A 25 -12.69 -7.54 0.84
CA GLU A 25 -11.38 -7.61 1.50
C GLU A 25 -10.29 -8.09 0.52
N LYS A 26 -10.58 -9.19 -0.20
CA LYS A 26 -9.69 -9.81 -1.17
C LYS A 26 -9.25 -8.84 -2.26
N GLU A 27 -10.18 -8.14 -2.90
CA GLU A 27 -9.89 -7.18 -3.97
C GLU A 27 -9.02 -6.02 -3.49
N ILE A 28 -9.27 -5.55 -2.25
CA ILE A 28 -8.49 -4.48 -1.65
C ILE A 28 -7.06 -4.95 -1.38
N LEU A 29 -6.90 -6.14 -0.82
CA LEU A 29 -5.60 -6.74 -0.54
C LEU A 29 -4.80 -7.01 -1.82
N GLU A 30 -5.44 -7.50 -2.88
CA GLU A 30 -4.83 -7.69 -4.21
C GLU A 30 -4.36 -6.35 -4.82
N LEU A 31 -5.17 -5.29 -4.71
CA LEU A 31 -4.79 -3.94 -5.15
C LEU A 31 -3.57 -3.42 -4.37
N LEU A 32 -3.57 -3.60 -3.05
CA LEU A 32 -2.48 -3.15 -2.18
C LEU A 32 -1.19 -3.92 -2.50
N LEU A 33 -1.29 -5.24 -2.64
CA LEU A 33 -0.19 -6.13 -3.00
C LEU A 33 0.43 -5.71 -4.34
N ALA A 34 -0.39 -5.54 -5.38
CA ALA A 34 0.10 -5.14 -6.70
C ALA A 34 0.86 -3.81 -6.69
N GLN A 35 0.40 -2.82 -5.91
CA GLN A 35 1.06 -1.52 -5.83
C GLN A 35 2.33 -1.55 -4.99
N LEU A 36 2.36 -2.31 -3.90
CA LEU A 36 3.52 -2.41 -3.04
C LEU A 36 4.62 -3.29 -3.63
N SER A 37 4.27 -4.39 -4.29
CA SER A 37 5.23 -5.22 -5.03
C SER A 37 5.92 -4.42 -6.13
N LYS A 38 5.18 -3.61 -6.89
CA LYS A 38 5.78 -2.70 -7.89
C LYS A 38 6.80 -1.76 -7.26
N ARG A 39 6.53 -1.24 -6.05
CA ARG A 39 7.48 -0.35 -5.34
C ARG A 39 8.69 -1.11 -4.82
N ALA A 40 8.47 -2.27 -4.21
CA ALA A 40 9.53 -3.14 -3.71
C ALA A 40 10.49 -3.56 -4.82
N LEU A 41 9.99 -3.79 -6.05
CA LEU A 41 10.81 -4.10 -7.22
C LEU A 41 11.52 -2.86 -7.80
N SER A 42 10.92 -1.68 -7.71
CA SER A 42 11.45 -0.44 -8.30
C SER A 42 12.51 0.27 -7.44
N GLY A 43 12.77 -0.17 -6.21
CA GLY A 43 13.70 0.53 -5.31
C GLY A 43 14.10 -0.30 -4.09
N LYS A 44 15.16 0.16 -3.40
CA LYS A 44 15.81 -0.43 -2.21
C LYS A 44 14.90 -0.63 -0.97
N CYS A 45 13.59 -0.60 -1.15
CA CYS A 45 12.58 -0.74 -0.10
C CYS A 45 12.06 -2.18 0.00
N PHE A 46 12.62 -3.13 -0.75
CA PHE A 46 12.21 -4.53 -0.69
C PHE A 46 12.26 -5.05 0.74
N ASP A 47 13.38 -4.90 1.45
CA ASP A 47 13.52 -5.40 2.83
C ASP A 47 12.49 -4.78 3.79
N ALA A 48 12.20 -3.49 3.60
CA ALA A 48 11.19 -2.78 4.40
C ALA A 48 9.75 -3.20 4.07
N LEU A 49 9.47 -3.61 2.83
CA LEU A 49 8.14 -3.98 2.35
C LEU A 49 7.90 -5.50 2.37
N PHE A 50 8.94 -6.32 2.39
CA PHE A 50 8.82 -7.78 2.26
C PHE A 50 7.97 -8.40 3.38
N PRO A 51 8.18 -8.07 4.68
CA PRO A 51 7.32 -8.57 5.75
C PRO A 51 5.85 -8.15 5.58
N PHE A 52 5.63 -6.97 5.00
CA PHE A 52 4.32 -6.43 4.71
C PHE A 52 3.62 -7.22 3.59
N LEU A 53 4.35 -7.51 2.51
CA LEU A 53 3.87 -8.33 1.39
C LEU A 53 3.52 -9.75 1.85
N GLN A 54 4.35 -10.37 2.69
CA GLN A 54 4.11 -11.71 3.22
C GLN A 54 2.81 -11.79 4.04
N LYS A 55 2.52 -10.79 4.88
CA LYS A 55 1.27 -10.74 5.65
C LYS A 55 0.04 -10.69 4.74
N ILE A 56 0.10 -9.91 3.67
CA ILE A 56 -0.99 -9.82 2.70
C ILE A 56 -1.18 -11.13 1.96
N HIS A 57 -0.09 -11.75 1.50
CA HIS A 57 -0.14 -13.06 0.87
C HIS A 57 -0.76 -14.12 1.78
N ARG A 58 -0.37 -14.14 3.06
CA ARG A 58 -0.93 -15.07 4.04
C ARG A 58 -2.44 -14.86 4.21
N ARG A 59 -2.88 -13.61 4.37
CA ARG A 59 -4.32 -13.30 4.50
C ARG A 59 -5.12 -13.69 3.25
N LEU A 60 -4.55 -13.46 2.07
CA LEU A 60 -5.15 -13.89 0.80
C LEU A 60 -5.23 -15.41 0.70
N ALA A 61 -4.25 -16.16 1.21
CA ALA A 61 -4.28 -17.62 1.24
C ALA A 61 -5.30 -18.19 2.26
N GLU A 62 -5.50 -17.50 3.37
CA GLU A 62 -6.53 -17.82 4.37
C GLU A 62 -7.96 -17.46 3.88
N SER A 63 -8.06 -16.58 2.88
CA SER A 63 -9.33 -16.25 2.24
C SER A 63 -9.78 -17.41 1.36
N SER A 64 -10.96 -17.97 1.65
CA SER A 64 -11.48 -19.20 1.06
C SER A 64 -11.29 -19.29 -0.47
N PRO A 65 -10.84 -20.45 -1.01
CA PRO A 65 -10.64 -20.65 -2.45
C PRO A 65 -11.93 -20.55 -3.29
N GLY A 66 -13.11 -20.50 -2.63
CA GLY A 66 -14.41 -20.29 -3.29
C GLY A 66 -14.90 -18.84 -3.31
N SER A 67 -14.06 -17.86 -2.93
CA SER A 67 -14.43 -16.45 -3.01
C SER A 67 -14.68 -16.05 -4.47
N PRO A 68 -15.83 -15.44 -4.80
CA PRO A 68 -16.19 -15.13 -6.19
C PRO A 68 -15.08 -14.37 -6.91
N GLU A 69 -14.95 -14.61 -8.21
CA GLU A 69 -14.01 -13.85 -9.06
C GLU A 69 -14.21 -12.34 -8.85
N SER A 70 -13.12 -11.58 -8.94
CA SER A 70 -13.16 -10.13 -8.70
C SER A 70 -14.27 -9.49 -9.52
N SER A 71 -15.19 -8.85 -8.82
CA SER A 71 -16.29 -8.07 -9.39
C SER A 71 -15.83 -6.73 -9.96
N MET A 72 -14.57 -6.38 -9.73
CA MET A 72 -13.99 -5.10 -10.12
C MET A 72 -13.76 -5.01 -11.63
N SER A 73 -14.46 -4.06 -12.27
CA SER A 73 -14.18 -3.75 -13.68
C SER A 73 -12.72 -3.32 -13.92
N SER A 74 -12.17 -3.67 -15.08
CA SER A 74 -10.81 -3.30 -15.47
C SER A 74 -10.57 -1.78 -15.52
N ALA A 75 -11.61 -0.99 -15.80
CA ALA A 75 -11.54 0.47 -15.77
C ALA A 75 -11.39 1.00 -14.34
N LEU A 76 -12.17 0.44 -13.40
CA LEU A 76 -12.09 0.79 -11.99
C LEU A 76 -10.73 0.41 -11.39
N GLN A 77 -10.26 -0.81 -11.68
CA GLN A 77 -8.95 -1.28 -11.24
C GLN A 77 -7.83 -0.33 -11.70
N ARG A 78 -7.80 0.04 -12.98
CA ARG A 78 -6.82 0.98 -13.52
C ARG A 78 -6.91 2.36 -12.86
N ASN A 79 -8.12 2.85 -12.59
CA ASN A 79 -8.31 4.13 -11.92
C ASN A 79 -7.74 4.13 -10.50
N LEU A 80 -8.06 3.10 -9.71
CA LEU A 80 -7.57 2.94 -8.34
C LEU A 80 -6.05 2.74 -8.30
N GLN A 81 -5.50 1.89 -9.17
CA GLN A 81 -4.05 1.70 -9.30
C GLN A 81 -3.33 3.01 -9.65
N LYS A 82 -3.88 3.82 -10.58
CA LYS A 82 -3.34 5.13 -10.93
C LYS A 82 -3.36 6.08 -9.72
N ALA A 83 -4.44 6.10 -8.95
CA ALA A 83 -4.52 6.92 -7.74
C ALA A 83 -3.47 6.50 -6.69
N MET A 84 -3.38 5.20 -6.43
CA MET A 84 -2.45 4.62 -5.45
C MET A 84 -0.99 4.77 -5.85
N SER A 85 -0.66 4.73 -7.14
CA SER A 85 0.71 4.95 -7.63
C SER A 85 1.29 6.31 -7.23
N ARG A 86 0.43 7.30 -6.98
CA ARG A 86 0.82 8.66 -6.57
C ARG A 86 0.90 8.84 -5.05
N MET A 87 0.44 7.87 -4.27
CA MET A 87 0.43 7.92 -2.80
C MET A 87 1.77 7.45 -2.22
N SER A 88 2.10 7.78 -0.98
CA SER A 88 3.11 7.02 -0.22
C SER A 88 2.55 5.67 0.24
N CYS A 89 3.39 4.72 0.68
CA CYS A 89 2.91 3.45 1.24
C CYS A 89 1.95 3.67 2.42
N GLN A 90 2.30 4.59 3.32
CA GLN A 90 1.44 4.97 4.44
C GLN A 90 0.09 5.56 3.97
N GLN A 91 0.10 6.42 2.95
CA GLN A 91 -1.14 6.96 2.39
C GLN A 91 -2.00 5.89 1.74
N MET A 92 -1.42 4.89 1.07
CA MET A 92 -2.17 3.75 0.53
C MET A 92 -2.85 2.95 1.64
N VAL A 93 -2.13 2.63 2.70
CA VAL A 93 -2.68 1.91 3.87
C VAL A 93 -3.81 2.70 4.53
N CYS A 94 -3.61 3.99 4.78
CA CYS A 94 -4.68 4.86 5.33
C CYS A 94 -5.86 5.05 4.38
N PHE A 95 -5.65 4.91 3.06
CA PHE A 95 -6.73 5.02 2.09
C PHE A 95 -7.60 3.76 2.11
N VAL A 96 -6.98 2.58 2.11
CA VAL A 96 -7.73 1.32 2.12
C VAL A 96 -8.38 1.03 3.47
N GLU A 97 -7.74 1.37 4.60
CA GLU A 97 -8.30 1.13 5.95
C GLU A 97 -9.69 1.77 6.15
N LYS A 98 -10.03 2.80 5.38
CA LYS A 98 -11.35 3.44 5.44
C LYS A 98 -12.48 2.61 4.80
N SER A 99 -12.16 1.46 4.21
CA SER A 99 -13.15 0.48 3.77
C SER A 99 -13.69 -0.31 4.96
N THR A 100 -14.98 -0.63 4.94
CA THR A 100 -15.65 -1.36 6.02
C THR A 100 -15.30 -2.84 6.09
N ASN A 101 -14.63 -3.37 5.07
CA ASN A 101 -14.48 -4.81 4.84
C ASN A 101 -13.07 -5.33 5.17
N LEU A 102 -12.20 -4.52 5.76
CA LEU A 102 -10.83 -4.92 6.11
C LEU A 102 -10.73 -5.30 7.58
N ASP A 103 -9.91 -6.32 7.87
CA ASP A 103 -9.51 -6.65 9.23
C ASP A 103 -8.70 -5.48 9.84
N THR A 104 -9.31 -4.82 10.84
CA THR A 104 -8.72 -3.68 11.55
C THR A 104 -7.39 -4.04 12.21
N ARG A 105 -7.23 -5.27 12.72
CA ARG A 105 -5.97 -5.72 13.35
C ARG A 105 -4.87 -5.86 12.32
N LEU A 106 -5.17 -6.46 11.17
CA LEU A 106 -4.21 -6.54 10.05
C LEU A 106 -3.77 -5.14 9.64
N MET A 107 -4.72 -4.23 9.40
CA MET A 107 -4.43 -2.85 8.98
C MET A 107 -3.59 -2.07 10.00
N GLN A 108 -3.83 -2.29 11.29
CA GLN A 108 -3.05 -1.68 12.34
C GLN A 108 -1.61 -2.20 12.37
N GLN A 109 -1.42 -3.52 12.29
CA GLN A 109 -0.09 -4.14 12.19
C GLN A 109 0.68 -3.64 10.95
N LEU A 110 -0.02 -3.48 9.83
CA LEU A 110 0.54 -2.96 8.59
C LEU A 110 0.99 -1.50 8.74
N LYS A 111 0.20 -0.66 9.42
CA LYS A 111 0.59 0.73 9.75
C LYS A 111 1.79 0.79 10.67
N GLU A 112 1.80 0.01 11.73
CA GLU A 112 2.87 0.00 12.73
C GLU A 112 4.21 -0.38 12.10
N GLN A 113 4.23 -1.36 11.18
CA GLN A 113 5.45 -1.72 10.45
C GLN A 113 5.95 -0.60 9.53
N LEU A 114 5.04 0.10 8.83
CA LEU A 114 5.42 1.25 8.00
C LEU A 114 5.88 2.47 8.80
N GLN A 115 5.47 2.59 10.07
CA GLN A 115 5.94 3.65 10.98
C GLN A 115 7.24 3.26 11.70
N GLY A 116 7.37 1.99 12.11
CA GLY A 116 8.57 1.44 12.73
C GLY A 116 9.78 1.51 11.80
N ASN A 117 9.58 1.18 10.51
CA ASN A 117 10.64 1.26 9.50
C ASN A 117 11.06 2.70 9.14
N GLN A 118 10.26 3.72 9.50
CA GLN A 118 10.67 5.13 9.38
C GLN A 118 11.50 5.60 10.58
N ARG A 119 11.45 4.89 11.72
CA ARG A 119 12.28 5.19 12.90
C ARG A 119 13.64 4.47 12.88
N THR A 120 13.77 3.43 12.08
CA THR A 120 14.97 2.60 11.97
C THR A 120 15.78 2.86 10.71
N THR A 121 15.55 3.95 9.98
CA THR A 121 16.66 4.53 9.22
C THR A 121 17.62 5.14 10.25
N PRO A 122 18.76 4.51 10.59
CA PRO A 122 19.84 5.29 11.15
C PRO A 122 20.09 6.41 10.14
N ASP A 123 20.14 7.62 10.66
CA ASP A 123 20.62 8.79 9.97
C ASP A 123 22.06 8.49 9.52
N PHE A 124 22.22 7.87 8.35
CA PHE A 124 23.51 7.69 7.71
C PHE A 124 23.89 9.00 7.03
N THR A 125 23.81 10.12 7.75
CA THR A 125 24.80 11.18 7.65
C THR A 125 26.10 10.66 8.22
N ALA A 126 26.68 9.67 7.54
CA ALA A 126 28.11 9.45 7.61
C ALA A 126 28.75 10.64 6.87
N SER A 127 28.90 11.76 7.59
CA SER A 127 30.11 12.55 7.48
C SER A 127 31.28 11.61 7.83
N SER A 128 31.72 10.80 6.87
CA SER A 128 33.12 10.41 6.81
C SER A 128 33.85 11.53 6.09
N VAL A 129 34.19 12.55 6.88
CA VAL A 129 35.49 13.19 6.72
C VAL A 129 36.48 12.16 7.24
N TRP A 130 37.14 11.43 6.34
CA TRP A 130 38.48 10.87 6.56
C TRP A 130 39.14 10.71 5.19
N LEU A 131 39.99 11.71 4.89
CA LEU A 131 41.07 11.80 3.91
C LEU A 131 40.76 11.51 2.44
#